data_AF-A0A1J4UJP2-F1
#
_entry.id   AF-A0A1J4UJP2-F1
#
_cell.length_a   1.000
_cell.length_b   1.000
_cell.length_c   1.000
_cell.angle_alpha   90.00
_cell.angle_beta   90.00
_cell.angle_gamma   90.00
#
_symmetry.space_group_name_H-M   'P 1'
#
loop_
_entity.id
_entity.type
_entity.pdbx_description
1 polymer ?
#
loop_
_entity_poly.entity_id
_entity_poly.type
_entity_poly.pdbx_seq_one_letter_code
_entity_poly.pdbx_strand_id
1 'polypeptide(L)'
;MLEVTTPQYGELTEDEQANASNNRSGNKYAGYIRITYNGETILLVSDAMEREDATFSRDLSWIVDALYKCYELGKIDGEYDL
;
A
#
# COMPACT_ATOMS: atom_id res chain seq x y z
N MET A 1 -10.77 -8.07 9.50
CA MET A 1 -10.52 -8.67 8.17
C MET A 1 -9.52 -7.83 7.36
N LEU A 2 -8.38 -8.45 7.11
CA LEU A 2 -7.30 -7.94 6.26
C LEU A 2 -7.58 -8.24 4.79
N GLU A 3 -7.33 -7.28 3.90
CA GLU A 3 -7.41 -7.45 2.45
C GLU A 3 -6.24 -6.74 1.76
N VAL A 4 -5.73 -7.36 0.70
CA VAL A 4 -4.64 -6.82 -0.14
C VAL A 4 -5.13 -6.73 -1.57
N THR A 5 -5.05 -5.54 -2.16
CA THR A 5 -5.50 -5.26 -3.53
C THR A 5 -4.43 -4.53 -4.31
N THR A 6 -4.51 -4.60 -5.64
CA THR A 6 -3.62 -3.86 -6.54
C THR A 6 -4.40 -2.88 -7.43
N PRO A 7 -5.01 -1.82 -6.85
CA PRO A 7 -5.84 -0.89 -7.61
C PRO A 7 -5.00 0.00 -8.54
N GLN A 8 -5.63 0.42 -9.62
CA GLN A 8 -5.17 1.56 -10.43
C GLN A 8 -5.56 2.88 -9.74
N TYR A 9 -4.89 3.98 -10.09
CA TYR A 9 -5.18 5.30 -9.51
C TYR A 9 -6.67 5.69 -9.54
N GLY A 10 -7.39 5.37 -10.62
CA GLY A 10 -8.82 5.68 -10.77
C GLY A 10 -9.75 4.89 -9.85
N GLU A 11 -9.23 3.86 -9.18
CA GLU A 11 -9.97 3.01 -8.23
C GLU A 11 -9.69 3.39 -6.76
N LEU A 12 -8.82 4.39 -6.55
CA LEU A 12 -8.53 4.96 -5.25
C LEU A 12 -9.60 6.00 -4.86
N THR A 13 -9.88 6.12 -3.56
CA THR A 13 -10.74 7.19 -3.03
C THR A 13 -10.10 8.57 -3.20
N GLU A 14 -10.88 9.64 -3.09
CA GLU A 14 -10.34 11.02 -3.17
C GLU A 14 -9.25 11.27 -2.11
N ASP A 15 -9.44 10.75 -0.90
CA ASP A 15 -8.46 10.85 0.20
C ASP A 15 -7.19 10.03 -0.10
N GLU A 16 -7.33 8.83 -0.66
CA GLU A 16 -6.18 8.00 -1.07
C GLU A 16 -5.39 8.67 -2.20
N GLN A 17 -6.07 9.25 -3.18
CA GLN A 17 -5.46 9.99 -4.28
C GLN A 17 -4.68 11.22 -3.78
N ALA A 18 -5.21 11.94 -2.80
CA ALA A 18 -4.55 13.11 -2.20
C ALA A 18 -3.26 12.75 -1.45
N ASN A 19 -3.17 11.52 -0.92
CA ASN A 19 -2.03 11.04 -0.12
C ASN A 19 -1.12 10.05 -0.86
N ALA A 20 -1.44 9.69 -2.11
CA ALA A 20 -0.64 8.79 -2.92
C ALA A 20 0.79 9.32 -3.14
N SER A 21 1.81 8.46 -2.98
CA SER A 21 3.21 8.90 -3.02
C SER A 21 3.57 9.57 -4.35
N ASN A 22 4.27 10.69 -4.23
CA ASN A 22 4.19 11.79 -5.18
C ASN A 22 5.44 11.86 -6.08
N ASN A 23 5.41 11.19 -7.24
CA ASN A 23 6.34 11.50 -8.35
C ASN A 23 5.68 12.45 -9.37
N ARG A 24 5.00 13.50 -8.88
CA ARG A 24 4.43 14.61 -9.66
C ARG A 24 3.33 14.18 -10.67
N SER A 25 3.68 13.77 -11.88
CA SER A 25 2.74 13.59 -13.01
C SER A 25 2.41 12.14 -13.36
N GLY A 26 3.13 11.17 -12.77
CA GLY A 26 2.98 9.74 -13.08
C GLY A 26 1.90 9.00 -12.28
N ASN A 27 1.35 9.60 -11.23
CA ASN A 27 0.42 8.95 -10.28
C ASN A 27 -0.80 8.30 -10.95
N LYS A 28 -1.39 8.97 -11.94
CA LYS A 28 -2.54 8.48 -12.72
C LYS A 28 -2.27 7.26 -13.61
N TYR A 29 -1.00 6.89 -13.80
CA TYR A 29 -0.58 5.72 -14.57
C TYR A 29 0.13 4.67 -13.69
N ALA A 30 0.22 4.92 -12.38
CA ALA A 30 0.81 4.00 -11.43
C ALA A 30 -0.22 2.95 -10.99
N GLY A 31 0.25 1.72 -10.82
CA GLY A 31 -0.42 0.75 -9.97
C GLY A 31 -0.09 1.05 -8.51
N TYR A 32 -0.94 0.54 -7.63
CA TYR A 32 -0.74 0.68 -6.19
C TYR A 32 -0.86 -0.68 -5.52
N ILE A 33 -0.12 -0.87 -4.44
CA ILE A 33 -0.36 -1.93 -3.49
C ILE A 33 -1.13 -1.29 -2.34
N ARG A 34 -2.39 -1.72 -2.16
CA ARG A 34 -3.28 -1.24 -1.11
C ARG A 34 -3.56 -2.36 -0.13
N ILE A 35 -3.31 -2.08 1.15
CA ILE A 35 -3.67 -2.96 2.26
C ILE A 35 -4.78 -2.29 3.06
N THR A 36 -5.89 -2.98 3.21
CA THR A 36 -7.04 -2.55 4.01
C THR A 36 -7.22 -3.49 5.21
N TYR A 37 -7.70 -2.93 6.31
CA TYR A 37 -8.11 -3.67 7.49
C TYR A 37 -9.45 -3.12 7.98
N ASN A 38 -10.47 -3.98 8.05
CA ASN A 38 -11.84 -3.59 8.44
C ASN A 38 -12.41 -2.43 7.59
N GLY A 39 -12.06 -2.38 6.30
CA GLY A 39 -12.51 -1.36 5.37
C GLY A 39 -11.68 -0.07 5.37
N GLU A 40 -10.71 0.07 6.28
CA GLU A 40 -9.81 1.23 6.33
C GLU A 40 -8.48 0.92 5.65
N THR A 41 -7.98 1.85 4.84
CA THR A 41 -6.67 1.73 4.19
C THR A 41 -5.55 2.01 5.19
N ILE A 42 -4.75 0.98 5.48
CA ILE A 42 -3.65 1.05 6.45
C ILE A 42 -2.27 1.20 5.79
N LEU A 43 -2.18 0.94 4.49
CA LEU A 43 -1.00 1.12 3.66
C LEU A 43 -1.41 1.31 2.19
N LEU A 44 -0.79 2.29 1.53
CA LEU A 44 -0.93 2.53 0.10
C LEU A 44 0.45 2.92 -0.46
N VAL A 45 1.01 2.08 -1.32
CA VAL A 45 2.35 2.31 -1.91
C VAL A 45 2.27 2.18 -3.43
N SER A 46 2.86 3.13 -4.15
CA SER A 46 2.96 3.08 -5.60
C SER A 46 3.87 1.92 -6.03
N ASP A 47 3.42 1.12 -6.99
CA ASP A 47 4.26 0.10 -7.63
C ASP A 47 5.12 0.68 -8.77
N ALA A 48 4.88 1.95 -9.14
CA ALA A 48 5.57 2.63 -10.20
C ALA A 48 7.07 2.72 -9.95
N MET A 49 7.84 2.58 -11.02
CA MET A 49 9.29 2.71 -11.03
C MET A 49 9.66 3.76 -12.07
N GLU A 50 9.96 4.98 -11.64
CA GLU A 50 10.49 5.98 -12.56
C GLU A 50 11.96 5.68 -12.88
N ARG A 51 12.47 6.28 -13.95
CA ARG A 51 13.82 6.04 -14.43
C ARG A 51 14.88 6.47 -13.40
N GLU A 52 14.53 7.46 -12.60
CA GLU A 52 15.29 8.03 -11.50
C GLU A 52 15.31 7.11 -10.27
N ASP A 53 14.27 6.30 -10.10
CA ASP A 53 14.17 5.28 -9.04
C ASP A 53 14.90 3.99 -9.41
N ALA A 54 15.20 3.80 -10.71
CA ALA A 54 15.94 2.67 -11.24
C ALA A 54 17.46 2.81 -11.03
N THR A 55 17.92 2.63 -9.80
CA THR A 55 19.33 2.26 -9.52
C THR A 55 19.48 0.72 -9.55
N PHE A 56 20.68 0.17 -9.33
CA PHE A 56 20.88 -1.30 -9.28
C PHE A 56 20.10 -2.01 -8.16
N SER A 57 19.39 -1.27 -7.31
CA SER A 57 18.57 -1.77 -6.21
C SER A 57 17.25 -1.00 -6.12
N ARG A 58 16.17 -1.70 -5.76
CA ARG A 58 14.89 -1.09 -5.39
C ARG A 58 14.78 -1.04 -3.87
N ASP A 59 14.36 0.09 -3.32
CA ASP A 59 13.99 0.14 -1.90
C ASP A 59 12.65 -0.57 -1.70
N LEU A 60 12.73 -1.75 -1.08
CA LEU A 60 11.60 -2.59 -0.69
C LEU A 60 11.53 -2.75 0.83
N SER A 61 12.22 -1.89 1.59
CA SER A 61 12.25 -1.95 3.07
C SER A 61 10.83 -1.89 3.67
N TRP A 62 9.94 -1.13 3.05
CA TRP A 62 8.53 -1.01 3.45
C TRP A 62 7.74 -2.33 3.43
N ILE A 63 8.17 -3.33 2.65
CA ILE A 63 7.47 -4.64 2.57
C ILE A 63 7.55 -5.35 3.91
N VAL A 64 8.73 -5.33 4.56
CA VAL A 64 8.93 -6.01 5.84
C VAL A 64 8.04 -5.37 6.91
N ASP A 65 8.01 -4.04 6.97
CA ASP A 65 7.15 -3.30 7.90
C ASP A 65 5.66 -3.56 7.64
N ALA A 66 5.26 -3.64 6.37
CA ALA A 66 3.89 -3.97 5.97
C ALA A 66 3.48 -5.37 6.46
N LEU A 67 4.36 -6.37 6.29
CA LEU A 67 4.13 -7.74 6.75
C LEU A 67 4.00 -7.81 8.28
N TYR A 68 4.87 -7.11 9.02
CA TYR A 68 4.75 -7.04 10.48
C TYR A 68 3.45 -6.38 10.93
N LYS A 69 3.03 -5.28 10.28
CA LYS A 69 1.75 -4.63 10.59
C LYS A 69 0.56 -5.55 10.35
N CYS A 70 0.56 -6.28 9.24
CA CYS A 70 -0.49 -7.27 8.94
C CYS A 70 -0.51 -8.41 9.98
N TYR A 71 0.67 -8.88 10.41
CA TYR A 71 0.80 -9.91 11.43
C TYR A 71 0.25 -9.47 12.79
N GLU A 72 0.57 -8.26 13.25
CA GLU A 72 0.03 -7.73 14.50
C GLU A 72 -1.49 -7.52 14.45
N LEU A 73 -2.03 -7.05 13.32
CA LEU A 73 -3.48 -6.97 13.12
C LEU A 73 -4.15 -8.35 13.11
N GLY A 74 -3.50 -9.35 12.51
CA GLY A 74 -3.98 -10.73 12.53
C GLY A 74 -3.97 -11.36 13.93
N LYS A 75 -3.00 -11.03 14.79
CA LYS A 75 -3.02 -11.44 16.21
C LYS A 75 -4.20 -10.83 16.95
N ILE A 76 -4.47 -9.55 16.74
CA ILE A 76 -5.60 -8.84 17.33
C ILE A 76 -6.90 -9.57 16.94
N ASP A 77 -7.14 -9.80 15.65
CA ASP A 77 -8.34 -10.55 15.19
C ASP A 77 -8.41 -11.95 15.84
N GLY A 78 -7.27 -12.65 15.99
CA GLY A 78 -7.22 -13.99 16.62
C GLY A 78 -7.33 -14.03 18.15
N GLU A 79 -6.98 -12.95 18.86
CA GLU A 79 -7.16 -12.81 20.31
C GLU A 79 -8.60 -12.46 20.69
N TYR A 80 -9.34 -11.78 19.80
CA TYR A 80 -10.75 -11.41 20.00
C TYR A 80 -11.76 -12.47 19.54
N ASP A 81 -11.29 -13.63 19.06
CA ASP A 81 -12.10 -14.78 18.62
C ASP A 81 -12.21 -15.91 19.70
N LEU A 82 -11.83 -15.61 20.95
CA LEU A 82 -11.97 -16.47 22.16
C LEU A 82 -12.83 -15.80 23.24
#